data_AF-A0A2H6F8C6-F1
#
_entry.id   AF-A0A2H6F8C6-F1
#
_cell.length_a   1.000
_cell.length_b   1.000
_cell.length_c   1.000
_cell.angle_alpha   90.00
_cell.angle_beta   90.00
_cell.angle_gamma   90.00
#
_symmetry.space_group_name_H-M   'P 1'
#
loop_
_entity.id
_entity.type
_entity.pdbx_description
1 polymer ?
#
loop_
_entity_poly.entity_id
_entity_poly.type
_entity_poly.pdbx_seq_one_letter_code
_entity_poly.pdbx_strand_id
1 'polypeptide(L)' 'MSIKREVYLTATEAIEALLRSLVTYEQKYQMSSDEFYTKYLSGKLEDTRDFIEWAGDYQQYIELRKEIDANIKISA' A
#
# COMPACT_ATOMS: atom_id res chain seq x y z
N MET A 1 -1.07 -26.85 3.12
CA MET A 1 -0.72 -25.41 3.16
C MET A 1 -0.13 -25.06 1.81
N SER A 2 -0.94 -24.51 0.92
CA SER A 2 -0.52 -24.10 -0.42
C SER A 2 -0.77 -22.60 -0.52
N ILE A 3 0.31 -21.84 -0.38
CA ILE A 3 0.28 -20.38 -0.35
C ILE A 3 0.39 -19.86 -1.79
N LYS A 4 -0.58 -19.01 -2.15
CA LYS A 4 -0.54 -17.92 -3.13
C LYS A 4 -0.51 -18.30 -4.61
N ARG A 5 -1.68 -18.20 -5.25
CA ARG A 5 -1.90 -17.61 -6.58
C ARG A 5 -3.40 -17.65 -6.94
N GLU A 6 -4.25 -17.24 -6.02
CA GLU A 6 -5.61 -16.87 -6.39
C GLU A 6 -5.55 -15.38 -6.68
N VAL A 7 -5.57 -15.12 -7.99
CA VAL A 7 -5.63 -13.83 -8.66
C VAL A 7 -6.42 -12.83 -7.82
N TYR A 8 -5.88 -11.63 -7.63
CA TYR A 8 -6.51 -10.48 -6.97
C TYR A 8 -7.89 -10.19 -7.58
N LEU A 9 -8.94 -10.88 -7.13
CA LEU A 9 -10.21 -10.90 -7.85
C LEU A 9 -11.10 -9.69 -7.54
N THR A 10 -10.76 -8.85 -6.57
CA THR A 10 -11.33 -7.49 -6.46
C THR A 10 -10.29 -6.48 -5.99
N ALA A 11 -10.33 -5.26 -6.54
CA ALA A 11 -9.43 -4.16 -6.18
C ALA A 11 -9.46 -3.83 -4.68
N THR A 12 -10.58 -4.14 -4.01
CA THR A 12 -10.73 -4.07 -2.54
C THR A 12 -9.82 -5.03 -1.80
N GLU A 13 -9.73 -6.30 -2.22
CA GLU A 13 -8.84 -7.27 -1.58
C GLU A 13 -7.36 -6.96 -1.85
N ALA A 14 -7.06 -6.40 -3.02
CA ALA A 14 -5.71 -5.89 -3.31
C ALA A 14 -5.32 -4.77 -2.34
N ILE A 15 -6.23 -3.83 -2.10
CA ILE A 15 -6.06 -2.76 -1.10
C ILE A 15 -5.88 -3.34 0.32
N GLU A 16 -6.67 -4.33 0.71
CA GLU A 16 -6.53 -4.97 2.03
C GLU A 16 -5.17 -5.68 2.20
N ALA A 17 -4.69 -6.36 1.16
CA ALA A 17 -3.39 -7.00 1.17
C ALA A 17 -2.25 -5.97 1.33
N LEU A 18 -2.35 -4.84 0.61
CA LEU A 18 -1.40 -3.74 0.72
C LEU A 18 -1.43 -3.12 2.12
N LEU A 19 -2.60 -2.84 2.67
CA LEU A 19 -2.77 -2.36 4.05
C LEU A 19 -2.12 -3.28 5.09
N ARG A 20 -2.28 -4.60 4.95
CA ARG A 20 -1.60 -5.56 5.83
C ARG A 20 -0.08 -5.52 5.70
N SER A 21 0.42 -5.32 4.48
CA SER A 21 1.85 -5.09 4.22
C SER A 21 2.32 -3.84 4.97
N LEU A 22 1.61 -2.71 4.81
CA LEU A 22 1.90 -1.44 5.50
C LEU A 22 1.93 -1.61 7.03
N VAL A 23 0.91 -2.26 7.62
CA VAL A 23 0.85 -2.53 9.07
C VAL A 23 2.04 -3.37 9.55
N THR A 24 2.53 -4.30 8.72
CA THR A 24 3.72 -5.10 9.04
C THR A 24 4.96 -4.21 9.13
N TYR A 25 5.11 -3.25 8.23
CA TYR A 25 6.16 -2.23 8.30
C TYR A 25 5.98 -1.33 9.54
N GLU A 26 4.76 -0.91 9.86
CA GLU A 26 4.50 -0.10 11.06
C GLU A 26 4.94 -0.81 12.35
N GLN A 27 4.66 -2.12 12.45
CA GLN A 27 5.12 -2.92 13.58
C GLN A 27 6.63 -3.14 13.57
N LYS A 28 7.23 -3.39 12.40
CA LYS A 28 8.66 -3.64 12.25
C LYS A 28 9.51 -2.42 12.60
N TYR A 29 9.05 -1.23 12.23
CA TYR A 29 9.75 0.03 12.41
C TYR A 29 9.25 0.83 13.62
N GLN A 30 8.21 0.34 14.33
CA GLN A 30 7.50 1.07 15.39
C GLN A 30 7.13 2.51 14.99
N MET A 31 6.76 2.69 13.73
CA MET A 31 6.54 4.01 13.13
C MET A 31 5.22 3.97 12.38
N SER A 32 4.36 4.95 12.61
CA SER A 32 3.03 4.93 12.00
C SER A 32 3.12 5.16 10.50
N SER A 33 2.14 4.66 9.74
CA SER A 33 2.02 4.90 8.29
C SER A 33 2.02 6.40 7.98
N ASP A 34 1.52 7.24 8.89
CA ASP A 34 1.56 8.69 8.81
C ASP A 34 2.98 9.28 8.90
N GLU A 35 3.80 8.77 9.82
CA GLU A 35 5.22 9.15 9.93
C GLU A 35 6.03 8.66 8.74
N PHE A 36 5.76 7.42 8.30
CA PHE A 36 6.34 6.87 7.07
C PHE A 36 6.01 7.75 5.87
N TYR A 37 4.73 8.08 5.69
CA TYR A 37 4.27 8.91 4.59
C TYR A 37 4.83 10.33 4.67
N THR A 38 4.93 10.91 5.86
CA THR A 38 5.55 12.22 6.08
C THR A 38 7.02 12.22 5.69
N LYS A 39 7.77 11.17 6.07
CA LYS A 39 9.18 11.00 5.69
C LYS A 39 9.33 10.78 4.19
N TYR A 40 8.42 10.01 3.58
CA TYR A 40 8.38 9.75 2.15
C TYR A 40 8.19 11.04 1.37
N LEU A 41 7.15 11.81 1.72
CA LEU A 41 6.84 13.11 1.11
C LEU A 41 7.97 14.13 1.31
N SER A 42 8.66 14.07 2.44
CA SER A 42 9.79 14.96 2.72
C SER A 42 11.07 14.56 1.97
N GLY A 43 11.09 13.45 1.23
CA GLY A 43 12.30 12.90 0.62
C GLY A 43 13.38 12.51 1.63
N LYS A 44 13.00 12.32 2.89
CA LYS A 44 13.90 11.96 4.01
C LYS A 44 13.91 10.47 4.30
N LEU A 45 13.26 9.72 3.43
CA LEU A 45 13.05 8.30 3.61
C LEU A 45 14.28 7.62 3.01
N GLU A 46 14.98 6.84 3.83
CA GLU A 46 16.25 6.24 3.43
C GLU A 46 16.04 5.32 2.23
N ASP A 47 17.00 5.26 1.32
CA ASP A 47 17.06 4.30 0.20
C ASP A 47 17.31 2.85 0.68
N THR A 48 16.67 2.46 1.78
CA THR A 48 16.67 1.10 2.29
C THR A 48 15.67 0.29 1.48
N ARG A 49 16.01 -0.99 1.22
CA ARG A 49 15.15 -1.89 0.46
C ARG A 49 13.71 -1.93 1.00
N ASP A 50 13.54 -2.03 2.32
CA ASP A 50 12.23 -2.05 2.97
C ASP A 50 11.38 -0.81 2.69
N PHE A 51 12.02 0.35 2.63
CA PHE A 51 11.41 1.64 2.37
C PHE A 51 10.98 1.78 0.91
N ILE A 52 11.82 1.29 -0.01
CA ILE A 52 11.53 1.23 -1.45
C ILE A 52 10.37 0.25 -1.71
N GLU A 53 10.37 -0.91 -1.04
CA GLU A 53 9.28 -1.89 -1.11
C GLU A 53 7.97 -1.31 -0.57
N TRP A 54 8.00 -0.68 0.61
CA TRP A 54 6.84 0.00 1.20
C TRP A 54 6.28 1.09 0.28
N ALA A 55 7.14 1.92 -0.32
CA ALA A 55 6.72 2.98 -1.23
C ALA A 55 6.07 2.40 -2.50
N GLY A 56 6.58 1.28 -3.01
CA GLY A 56 5.97 0.55 -4.12
C GLY A 56 4.59 -0.01 -3.78
N ASP A 57 4.45 -0.63 -2.61
CA ASP A 57 3.16 -1.12 -2.08
C ASP A 57 2.15 0.05 -1.92
N TYR A 58 2.59 1.16 -1.34
CA TYR A 58 1.75 2.34 -1.10
C TYR A 58 1.31 3.01 -2.41
N GLN A 59 2.19 3.08 -3.40
CA GLN A 59 1.87 3.64 -4.71
C GLN A 59 0.81 2.80 -5.43
N GLN A 60 0.95 1.46 -5.42
CA GLN A 60 -0.08 0.56 -5.95
C GLN A 60 -1.43 0.75 -5.25
N TYR A 61 -1.42 0.96 -3.92
CA TYR A 61 -2.63 1.21 -3.15
C TYR A 61 -3.35 2.48 -3.63
N ILE A 62 -2.61 3.58 -3.87
CA ILE A 62 -3.19 4.81 -4.38
C ILE A 62 -3.78 4.62 -5.78
N GLU A 63 -3.07 3.95 -6.68
CA GLU A 63 -3.55 3.71 -8.05
C GLU A 63 -4.85 2.90 -8.05
N LEU A 64 -4.90 1.79 -7.29
CA LEU A 64 -6.10 0.97 -7.12
C LEU A 64 -7.24 1.76 -6.49
N ARG A 65 -6.96 2.56 -5.46
CA ARG A 65 -7.98 3.39 -4.80
C ARG A 65 -8.57 4.42 -5.75
N LYS A 66 -7.73 4.99 -6.61
CA LYS A 66 -8.13 5.98 -7.63
C LYS A 66 -8.97 5.33 -8.72
N GLU A 67 -8.62 4.11 -9.14
CA GLU A 67 -9.41 3.33 -10.10
C GLU A 67 -10.79 3.00 -9.57
N ILE A 68 -10.89 2.59 -8.30
CA ILE A 68 -12.18 2.34 -7.63
C ILE A 68 -13.00 3.63 -7.54
N ASP A 69 -12.41 4.74 -7.08
CA ASP A 69 -13.10 6.04 -6.99
C ASP A 69 -13.61 6.52 -8.35
N ALA A 70 -12.80 6.34 -9.40
CA ALA A 70 -13.18 6.68 -10.77
C ALA A 70 -14.33 5.80 -11.28
N ASN A 71 -14.30 4.48 -11.03
CA ASN A 71 -15.39 3.58 -11.40
C ASN A 71 -16.70 3.92 -10.68
N ILE A 72 -16.62 4.31 -9.40
CA ILE A 72 -17.79 4.72 -8.62
C ILE A 72 -18.38 6.03 -9.18
N LYS A 73 -17.54 6.99 -9.59
CA LYS A 73 -18.00 8.28 -10.15
C LYS A 73 -18.60 8.19 -11.55
N ILE A 74 -18.18 7.23 -12.37
CA ILE A 74 -18.77 7.03 -13.71
C ILE A 74 -20.19 6.43 -13.63
N SER A 75 -20.54 5.84 -12.49
CA SER A 75 -21.83 5.16 -12.26
C SER A 75 -22.87 6.02 -11.54
N ALA A 76 -22.57 7.31 -11.27
CA ALA A 76 -23.41 8.24 -10.49
C ALA A 76 -24.01 9.37 -11.33
#